data_AF-A0A388Q4Y6-F1
#
_entry.id   AF-A0A388Q4Y6-F1
#
_cell.length_a   1.000
_cell.length_b   1.000
_cell.length_c   1.000
_cell.angle_alpha   90.00
_cell.angle_beta   90.00
_cell.angle_gamma   90.00
#
_symmetry.space_group_name_H-M   'P 1'
#
loop_
_entity.id
_entity.type
_entity.pdbx_description
1 polymer ?
#
loop_
_entity_poly.entity_id
_entity_poly.type
_entity_poly.pdbx_seq_one_letter_code
_entity_poly.pdbx_strand_id
1 'polypeptide(L)'
;MSIADINKVTENEETYFTRMVEMRQTDFTIDLRKSFDKEMIHVVSRYVNSMNELHESADAVRFKSVERLSAAELYYVMVFGSDDLYTSSFLGCFNRLVSRMKPKAGDVFLNDLGNDKFRTFIRLCANYNTLATFLTTMKAEDKTKLMRSFVKGLDNTFEQDLEGATDVANSFGSIQDSLLMSNIKDEIRENRTQDSISRNQRGFKIYDILYTMLTASNDSITKKYGIPPITIMPYAQLADDSGIVYQQVFFYGDEDGKGVFNSYVNGFSSSDWKIKRDEKWVTISSIKGKPVVIFANKPLDEPDDEMAQNALQDYLDSLSIRPTVIIHRGHSYHLSGTLNHINYRHKVVILGACGAYQNLSAVLNGSEDAQIVSTKQIGTGVINGAIIRAFNQRLLDGRDIDWIEIWAQLSKQFAGGEYKERFNDYVPPYKNLGALFLKAYRKSGNLE
;
A
#
# COMPACT_ATOMS: atom_id res chain seq x y z
N MET A 1 -21.85 4.82 -35.84
CA MET A 1 -21.44 3.41 -35.64
C MET A 1 -22.69 2.55 -35.73
N SER A 2 -22.69 1.45 -36.50
CA SER A 2 -23.86 0.55 -36.60
C SER A 2 -23.87 -0.47 -35.45
N ILE A 3 -25.01 -1.12 -35.18
CA ILE A 3 -25.10 -2.19 -34.17
C ILE A 3 -24.17 -3.37 -34.51
N ALA A 4 -24.00 -3.67 -35.80
CA ALA A 4 -23.07 -4.69 -36.25
C ALA A 4 -21.60 -4.31 -35.97
N ASP A 5 -21.26 -3.01 -36.09
CA ASP A 5 -19.91 -2.52 -35.74
C ASP A 5 -19.66 -2.58 -34.23
N ILE A 6 -20.68 -2.30 -33.41
CA ILE A 6 -20.61 -2.40 -31.94
C ILE A 6 -20.36 -3.86 -31.54
N ASN A 7 -21.15 -4.80 -32.05
CA ASN A 7 -21.02 -6.22 -31.72
C ASN A 7 -19.64 -6.75 -32.11
N LYS A 8 -19.14 -6.37 -33.29
CA LYS A 8 -17.81 -6.77 -33.77
C LYS A 8 -16.67 -6.22 -32.90
N VAL A 9 -16.82 -5.00 -32.38
CA VAL A 9 -15.85 -4.40 -31.44
C VAL A 9 -15.91 -5.10 -30.09
N THR A 10 -17.10 -5.40 -29.57
CA THR A 10 -17.26 -6.06 -28.27
C THR A 10 -16.87 -7.54 -28.27
N GLU A 11 -16.86 -8.20 -29.43
CA GLU A 11 -16.43 -9.59 -29.59
C GLU A 11 -14.90 -9.76 -29.62
N ASN A 12 -14.15 -8.69 -29.92
CA ASN A 12 -12.69 -8.70 -29.91
C ASN A 12 -12.17 -7.87 -28.74
N GLU A 13 -11.64 -8.55 -27.72
CA GLU A 13 -11.28 -7.93 -26.44
C GLU A 13 -10.22 -6.82 -26.57
N GLU A 14 -9.20 -7.01 -27.42
CA GLU A 14 -8.17 -5.98 -27.68
C GLU A 14 -8.81 -4.75 -28.33
N THR A 15 -9.65 -4.95 -29.35
CA THR A 15 -10.33 -3.86 -30.05
C THR A 15 -11.31 -3.15 -29.12
N TYR A 16 -12.01 -3.89 -28.26
CA TYR A 16 -12.90 -3.33 -27.25
C TYR A 16 -12.13 -2.42 -26.30
N PHE A 17 -11.01 -2.88 -25.75
CA PHE A 17 -10.17 -2.09 -24.86
C PHE A 17 -9.62 -0.82 -25.55
N THR A 18 -9.08 -0.95 -26.78
CA THR A 18 -8.62 0.21 -27.55
C THR A 18 -9.72 1.24 -27.73
N ARG A 19 -10.95 0.81 -28.08
CA ARG A 19 -12.10 1.71 -28.24
C ARG A 19 -12.51 2.35 -26.93
N MET A 20 -12.48 1.63 -25.80
CA MET A 20 -12.72 2.23 -24.49
C MET A 20 -11.69 3.34 -24.21
N VAL A 21 -10.40 3.09 -24.44
CA VAL A 21 -9.34 4.09 -24.24
C VAL A 21 -9.53 5.32 -25.12
N GLU A 22 -9.93 5.15 -26.38
CA GLU A 22 -10.26 6.26 -27.30
C GLU A 22 -11.48 7.06 -26.82
N MET A 23 -12.56 6.37 -26.43
CA MET A 23 -13.78 7.00 -25.90
C MET A 23 -13.49 7.80 -24.64
N ARG A 24 -12.62 7.28 -23.75
CA ARG A 24 -12.24 7.98 -22.52
C ARG A 24 -11.56 9.33 -22.78
N GLN A 25 -10.86 9.45 -23.90
CA GLN A 25 -10.15 10.66 -24.30
C GLN A 25 -11.05 11.68 -25.02
N THR A 26 -12.20 11.25 -25.55
CA THR A 26 -13.02 12.06 -26.46
C THR A 26 -14.39 12.44 -25.89
N ASP A 27 -15.07 11.51 -25.21
CA ASP A 27 -16.50 11.63 -24.89
C ASP A 27 -16.82 11.15 -23.47
N PHE A 28 -16.77 12.03 -22.47
CA PHE A 28 -17.34 11.72 -21.15
C PHE A 28 -18.13 12.86 -20.53
N THR A 29 -19.45 12.66 -20.45
CA THR A 29 -20.29 13.34 -19.48
C THR A 29 -20.02 12.79 -18.07
N ILE A 30 -20.32 13.60 -17.08
CA ILE A 30 -20.02 13.34 -15.67
C ILE A 30 -20.70 12.05 -15.16
N ASP A 31 -21.93 11.77 -15.61
CA ASP A 31 -22.77 10.68 -15.07
C ASP A 31 -22.31 9.28 -15.46
N LEU A 32 -21.63 9.11 -16.60
CA LEU A 32 -21.22 7.79 -17.11
C LEU A 32 -19.84 7.34 -16.61
N ARG A 33 -19.09 8.22 -15.94
CA ARG A 33 -17.70 7.95 -15.53
C ARG A 33 -17.57 6.75 -14.60
N LYS A 34 -18.47 6.56 -13.63
CA LYS A 34 -18.38 5.45 -12.66
C LYS A 34 -18.61 4.08 -13.28
N SER A 35 -19.64 3.96 -14.11
CA SER A 35 -19.91 2.72 -14.83
C SER A 35 -18.77 2.39 -15.78
N PHE A 36 -18.19 3.41 -16.41
CA PHE A 36 -17.03 3.23 -17.27
C PHE A 36 -15.77 2.85 -16.49
N ASP A 37 -15.50 3.47 -15.33
CA ASP A 37 -14.37 3.11 -14.46
C ASP A 37 -14.48 1.64 -14.02
N LYS A 38 -15.69 1.18 -13.65
CA LYS A 38 -15.93 -0.24 -13.31
C LYS A 38 -15.67 -1.16 -14.49
N GLU A 39 -16.13 -0.81 -15.68
CA GLU A 39 -15.88 -1.60 -16.89
C GLU A 39 -14.39 -1.60 -17.25
N MET A 40 -13.71 -0.46 -17.13
CA MET A 40 -12.27 -0.35 -17.33
C MET A 40 -11.52 -1.26 -16.36
N ILE A 41 -11.86 -1.24 -15.06
CA ILE A 41 -11.29 -2.16 -14.08
C ILE A 41 -11.50 -3.62 -14.50
N HIS A 42 -12.72 -3.97 -14.93
CA HIS A 42 -13.02 -5.32 -15.39
C HIS A 42 -12.17 -5.73 -16.60
N VAL A 43 -12.05 -4.88 -17.62
CA VAL A 43 -11.28 -5.16 -18.84
C VAL A 43 -9.79 -5.22 -18.55
N VAL A 44 -9.25 -4.27 -17.78
CA VAL A 44 -7.80 -4.25 -17.49
C VAL A 44 -7.38 -5.41 -16.59
N SER A 45 -8.28 -5.94 -15.76
CA SER A 45 -7.98 -7.08 -14.88
C SER A 45 -7.47 -8.29 -15.66
N ARG A 46 -7.88 -8.47 -16.93
CA ARG A 46 -7.40 -9.55 -17.79
C ARG A 46 -5.91 -9.42 -18.10
N TYR A 47 -5.45 -8.20 -18.42
CA TYR A 47 -4.02 -7.93 -18.64
C TYR A 47 -3.24 -8.10 -17.34
N VAL A 48 -3.78 -7.58 -16.23
CA VAL A 48 -3.17 -7.70 -14.91
C VAL A 48 -3.01 -9.16 -14.51
N ASN A 49 -4.09 -9.95 -14.56
CA ASN A 49 -4.09 -11.39 -14.26
C ASN A 49 -3.12 -12.13 -15.16
N SER A 50 -3.15 -11.90 -16.48
CA SER A 50 -2.21 -12.53 -17.42
C SER A 50 -0.75 -12.28 -17.05
N MET A 51 -0.39 -11.04 -16.71
CA MET A 51 0.98 -10.69 -16.31
C MET A 51 1.35 -11.20 -14.91
N ASN A 52 0.38 -11.26 -14.00
CA ASN A 52 0.55 -11.69 -12.62
C ASN A 52 0.67 -13.21 -12.52
N GLU A 53 -0.16 -13.99 -13.23
CA GLU A 53 -0.04 -15.45 -13.29
C GLU A 53 1.31 -15.88 -13.86
N LEU A 54 1.86 -15.10 -14.79
CA LEU A 54 3.16 -15.33 -15.41
C LEU A 54 4.32 -14.67 -14.65
N HIS A 55 4.19 -14.39 -13.34
CA HIS A 55 5.20 -13.64 -12.57
C HIS A 55 6.59 -14.31 -12.50
N GLU A 56 6.63 -15.64 -12.55
CA GLU A 56 7.86 -16.45 -12.61
C GLU A 56 8.38 -16.67 -14.05
N SER A 57 7.62 -16.25 -15.06
CA SER A 57 8.02 -16.42 -16.46
C SER A 57 8.96 -15.31 -16.93
N ALA A 58 9.76 -15.63 -17.95
CA ALA A 58 10.61 -14.64 -18.61
C ALA A 58 9.79 -13.50 -19.24
N ASP A 59 10.40 -12.31 -19.30
CA ASP A 59 9.78 -11.06 -19.74
C ASP A 59 9.02 -11.15 -21.07
N ALA A 60 9.58 -11.87 -22.05
CA ALA A 60 8.97 -12.03 -23.38
C ALA A 60 7.67 -12.83 -23.36
N VAL A 61 7.54 -13.77 -22.41
CA VAL A 61 6.33 -14.56 -22.20
C VAL A 61 5.34 -13.78 -21.34
N ARG A 62 5.83 -13.27 -20.20
CA ARG A 62 5.01 -12.58 -19.20
C ARG A 62 4.27 -11.36 -19.75
N PHE A 63 4.95 -10.52 -20.52
CA PHE A 63 4.38 -9.26 -21.02
C PHE A 63 3.82 -9.38 -22.44
N LYS A 64 3.58 -10.61 -22.92
CA LYS A 64 3.06 -10.84 -24.26
C LYS A 64 1.70 -10.18 -24.48
N SER A 65 0.81 -10.26 -23.48
CA SER A 65 -0.54 -9.67 -23.51
C SER A 65 -0.53 -8.14 -23.65
N VAL A 66 0.53 -7.47 -23.20
CA VAL A 66 0.68 -6.01 -23.27
C VAL A 66 1.70 -5.57 -24.33
N GLU A 67 2.20 -6.49 -25.15
CA GLU A 67 3.27 -6.23 -26.13
C GLU A 67 2.81 -5.28 -27.25
N ARG A 68 1.52 -5.32 -27.60
CA ARG A 68 0.96 -4.50 -28.70
C ARG A 68 0.30 -3.20 -28.24
N LEU A 69 0.11 -3.03 -26.92
CA LEU A 69 -0.56 -1.85 -26.38
C LEU A 69 0.21 -0.56 -26.67
N SER A 70 -0.49 0.53 -26.89
CA SER A 70 0.06 1.89 -26.94
C SER A 70 0.51 2.35 -25.55
N ALA A 71 1.20 3.50 -25.49
CA ALA A 71 1.53 4.13 -24.21
C ALA A 71 0.27 4.53 -23.41
N ALA A 72 -0.80 4.97 -24.09
CA ALA A 72 -2.07 5.32 -23.48
C ALA A 72 -2.79 4.10 -22.89
N GLU A 73 -2.81 2.98 -23.61
CA GLU A 73 -3.39 1.72 -23.13
C GLU A 73 -2.60 1.17 -21.92
N LEU A 74 -1.26 1.19 -21.97
CA LEU A 74 -0.43 0.82 -20.82
C LEU A 74 -0.70 1.72 -19.61
N TYR A 75 -0.86 3.02 -19.83
CA TYR A 75 -1.21 3.96 -18.76
C TYR A 75 -2.51 3.55 -18.08
N TYR A 76 -3.55 3.23 -18.86
CA TYR A 76 -4.84 2.82 -18.31
C TYR A 76 -4.81 1.44 -17.63
N VAL A 77 -4.02 0.48 -18.14
CA VAL A 77 -3.75 -0.78 -17.41
C VAL A 77 -3.15 -0.49 -16.04
N MET A 78 -2.20 0.45 -15.95
CA MET A 78 -1.53 0.78 -14.69
C MET A 78 -2.42 1.49 -13.68
N VAL A 79 -3.23 2.47 -14.11
CA VAL A 79 -4.06 3.26 -13.17
C VAL A 79 -5.35 2.56 -12.76
N PHE A 80 -5.97 1.75 -13.65
CA PHE A 80 -7.18 0.99 -13.32
C PHE A 80 -6.90 -0.40 -12.77
N GLY A 81 -5.71 -0.96 -13.03
CA GLY A 81 -5.28 -2.25 -12.49
C GLY A 81 -4.49 -2.14 -11.19
N SER A 82 -4.35 -0.94 -10.62
CA SER A 82 -3.37 -0.67 -9.54
C SER A 82 -3.58 -1.50 -8.28
N ASP A 83 -4.80 -1.94 -8.01
CA ASP A 83 -5.15 -2.65 -6.78
C ASP A 83 -4.63 -4.10 -6.81
N ASP A 84 -4.53 -4.70 -8.00
CA ASP A 84 -4.13 -6.09 -8.20
C ASP A 84 -2.74 -6.23 -8.86
N LEU A 85 -2.15 -5.14 -9.36
CA LEU A 85 -0.85 -5.18 -10.03
C LEU A 85 0.29 -5.58 -9.08
N TYR A 86 0.98 -6.67 -9.39
CA TYR A 86 2.22 -7.01 -8.70
C TYR A 86 3.28 -5.94 -9.02
N THR A 87 4.21 -5.73 -8.08
CA THR A 87 5.34 -4.80 -8.26
C THR A 87 6.06 -5.03 -9.59
N SER A 88 6.38 -6.28 -9.93
CA SER A 88 7.08 -6.62 -11.17
C SER A 88 6.20 -6.37 -12.42
N SER A 89 4.89 -6.56 -12.32
CA SER A 89 3.95 -6.25 -13.41
C SER A 89 3.86 -4.75 -13.65
N PHE A 90 3.76 -3.94 -12.58
CA PHE A 90 3.78 -2.48 -12.67
C PHE A 90 5.09 -1.97 -13.30
N LEU A 91 6.25 -2.43 -12.81
CA LEU A 91 7.55 -2.00 -13.34
C LEU A 91 7.72 -2.39 -14.81
N GLY A 92 7.27 -3.58 -15.21
CA GLY A 92 7.31 -4.03 -16.59
C GLY A 92 6.39 -3.21 -17.51
N CYS A 93 5.22 -2.79 -17.04
CA CYS A 93 4.33 -1.88 -17.76
C CYS A 93 4.92 -0.47 -17.84
N PHE A 94 5.43 0.07 -16.73
CA PHE A 94 6.03 1.40 -16.66
C PHE A 94 7.20 1.56 -17.63
N ASN A 95 8.11 0.57 -17.68
CA ASN A 95 9.25 0.60 -18.59
C ASN A 95 8.80 0.61 -20.06
N ARG A 96 7.77 -0.17 -20.40
CA ARG A 96 7.17 -0.19 -21.74
C ARG A 96 6.47 1.13 -22.06
N LEU A 97 5.76 1.72 -21.09
CA LEU A 97 5.09 3.02 -21.24
C LEU A 97 6.11 4.11 -21.56
N VAL A 98 7.16 4.25 -20.75
CA VAL A 98 8.20 5.28 -20.95
C VAL A 98 8.93 5.08 -22.29
N SER A 99 9.13 3.84 -22.70
CA SER A 99 9.71 3.53 -24.01
C SER A 99 8.79 3.94 -25.17
N ARG A 100 7.51 3.54 -25.11
CA ARG A 100 6.50 3.79 -26.18
C ARG A 100 6.02 5.24 -26.24
N MET A 101 6.20 6.00 -25.17
CA MET A 101 5.89 7.43 -25.14
C MET A 101 6.84 8.23 -26.05
N LYS A 102 8.07 7.76 -26.28
CA LYS A 102 9.07 8.48 -27.06
C LYS A 102 8.59 8.73 -28.50
N PRO A 103 8.83 9.93 -29.06
CA PRO A 103 9.66 11.02 -28.51
C PRO A 103 8.92 12.00 -27.59
N LYS A 104 7.65 11.75 -27.23
CA LYS A 104 6.88 12.68 -26.39
C LYS A 104 7.46 12.76 -24.98
N ALA A 105 7.46 13.97 -24.42
CA ALA A 105 7.76 14.20 -23.01
C ALA A 105 6.54 13.81 -22.15
N GLY A 106 6.78 13.48 -20.88
CA GLY A 106 5.73 13.00 -19.97
C GLY A 106 4.59 14.00 -19.74
N ASP A 107 4.88 15.30 -19.72
CA ASP A 107 3.88 16.37 -19.57
C ASP A 107 2.96 16.45 -20.80
N VAL A 108 3.54 16.36 -21.99
CA VAL A 108 2.80 16.31 -23.26
C VAL A 108 1.92 15.05 -23.31
N PHE A 109 2.48 13.91 -22.92
CA PHE A 109 1.75 12.64 -22.88
C PHE A 109 0.54 12.70 -21.92
N LEU A 110 0.72 13.21 -20.70
CA LEU A 110 -0.40 13.36 -19.76
C LEU A 110 -1.46 14.35 -20.28
N ASN A 111 -1.03 15.42 -20.94
CA ASN A 111 -1.94 16.39 -21.53
C ASN A 111 -2.76 15.81 -22.69
N ASP A 112 -2.15 14.95 -23.53
CA ASP A 112 -2.86 14.22 -24.59
C ASP A 112 -3.97 13.31 -24.03
N LEU A 113 -3.80 12.81 -22.80
CA LEU A 113 -4.81 12.03 -22.08
C LEU A 113 -5.82 12.89 -21.30
N GLY A 114 -5.82 14.21 -21.51
CA GLY A 114 -6.65 15.15 -20.76
C GLY A 114 -6.33 15.20 -19.25
N ASN A 115 -5.15 14.72 -18.86
CA ASN A 115 -4.75 14.47 -17.47
C ASN A 115 -5.71 13.53 -16.70
N ASP A 116 -6.44 12.63 -17.38
CA ASP A 116 -7.30 11.67 -16.68
C ASP A 116 -6.48 10.77 -15.77
N LYS A 117 -6.89 10.61 -14.49
CA LYS A 117 -6.18 9.82 -13.47
C LYS A 117 -4.69 10.18 -13.24
N PHE A 118 -4.23 11.36 -13.65
CA PHE A 118 -2.80 11.70 -13.57
C PHE A 118 -2.25 11.68 -12.12
N ARG A 119 -3.07 12.04 -11.12
CA ARG A 119 -2.66 11.95 -9.70
C ARG A 119 -2.41 10.51 -9.27
N THR A 120 -3.32 9.60 -9.64
CA THR A 120 -3.17 8.17 -9.42
C THR A 120 -1.86 7.68 -10.05
N PHE A 121 -1.59 8.05 -11.31
CA PHE A 121 -0.33 7.69 -11.97
C PHE A 121 0.91 8.24 -11.26
N ILE A 122 0.91 9.51 -10.85
CA ILE A 122 2.04 10.13 -10.12
C ILE A 122 2.23 9.47 -8.75
N ARG A 123 1.15 9.15 -8.00
CA ARG A 123 1.23 8.33 -6.79
C ARG A 123 1.88 7.00 -7.10
N LEU A 124 1.39 6.27 -8.09
CA LEU A 124 1.91 4.93 -8.40
C LEU A 124 3.40 5.01 -8.72
N CYS A 125 3.81 6.02 -9.50
CA CYS A 125 5.23 6.26 -9.75
C CYS A 125 6.02 6.56 -8.46
N ALA A 126 5.46 7.33 -7.52
CA ALA A 126 6.10 7.62 -6.24
C ALA A 126 6.21 6.38 -5.34
N ASN A 127 5.18 5.53 -5.37
CA ASN A 127 5.05 4.33 -4.55
C ASN A 127 5.94 3.19 -5.06
N TYR A 128 6.07 3.04 -6.37
CA TYR A 128 6.98 2.10 -7.01
C TYR A 128 8.32 2.73 -7.35
N ASN A 129 8.72 3.83 -6.71
CA ASN A 129 10.01 4.52 -6.88
C ASN A 129 10.43 4.84 -8.33
N THR A 130 9.46 5.00 -9.25
CA THR A 130 9.70 5.37 -10.66
C THR A 130 9.40 6.85 -10.97
N LEU A 131 8.95 7.63 -9.98
CA LEU A 131 8.61 9.05 -10.18
C LEU A 131 9.77 9.88 -10.75
N ALA A 132 10.97 9.70 -10.21
CA ALA A 132 12.15 10.41 -10.72
C ALA A 132 12.39 10.07 -12.21
N THR A 133 12.29 8.79 -12.58
CA THR A 133 12.44 8.32 -13.97
C THR A 133 11.38 8.90 -14.90
N PHE A 134 10.14 9.06 -14.43
CA PHE A 134 9.11 9.71 -15.24
C PHE A 134 9.38 11.21 -15.38
N LEU A 135 9.72 11.88 -14.29
CA LEU A 135 10.02 13.32 -14.29
C LEU A 135 11.26 13.67 -15.14
N THR A 136 12.24 12.78 -15.31
CA THR A 136 13.41 13.04 -16.19
C THR A 136 13.04 13.14 -17.67
N THR A 137 11.85 12.68 -18.07
CA THR A 137 11.35 12.83 -19.44
C THR A 137 10.91 14.26 -19.79
N MET A 138 10.83 15.16 -18.80
CA MET A 138 10.30 16.52 -18.91
C MET A 138 11.38 17.59 -18.67
N LYS A 139 11.12 18.83 -19.10
CA LYS A 139 11.91 20.00 -18.72
C LYS A 139 11.61 20.41 -17.27
N ALA A 140 12.52 21.15 -16.64
CA ALA A 140 12.40 21.54 -15.23
C ALA A 140 11.12 22.36 -14.93
N GLU A 141 10.72 23.24 -15.84
CA GLU A 141 9.49 24.03 -15.74
C GLU A 141 8.24 23.15 -15.75
N ASP A 142 8.19 22.15 -16.64
CA ASP A 142 7.05 21.24 -16.77
C ASP A 142 6.96 20.27 -15.58
N LYS A 143 8.09 19.80 -15.04
CA LYS A 143 8.11 19.03 -13.78
C LYS A 143 7.47 19.83 -12.65
N THR A 144 7.85 21.11 -12.52
CA THR A 144 7.33 21.98 -11.46
C THR A 144 5.83 22.22 -11.66
N LYS A 145 5.39 22.48 -12.89
CA LYS A 145 3.97 22.67 -13.24
C LYS A 145 3.14 21.42 -12.96
N LEU A 146 3.63 20.24 -13.32
CA LEU A 146 2.98 18.96 -13.06
C LEU A 146 2.84 18.72 -11.56
N MET A 147 3.91 18.93 -10.79
CA MET A 147 3.88 18.68 -9.34
C MET A 147 3.04 19.71 -8.57
N ARG A 148 2.97 20.96 -9.03
CA ARG A 148 1.98 21.93 -8.50
C ARG A 148 0.56 21.49 -8.81
N SER A 149 0.31 21.05 -10.05
CA SER A 149 -0.99 20.50 -10.44
C SER A 149 -1.35 19.29 -9.59
N PHE A 150 -0.38 18.41 -9.28
CA PHE A 150 -0.51 17.22 -8.43
C PHE A 150 -0.91 17.54 -6.98
N VAL A 151 -0.72 18.76 -6.49
CA VAL A 151 -1.17 19.16 -5.14
C VAL A 151 -2.29 20.19 -5.13
N LYS A 152 -2.72 20.72 -6.28
CA LYS A 152 -3.82 21.70 -6.39
C LYS A 152 -5.19 21.02 -6.54
N GLY A 153 -6.26 21.62 -6.02
CA GLY A 153 -7.65 21.16 -6.21
C GLY A 153 -7.97 19.80 -5.56
N LEU A 154 -7.30 19.45 -4.46
CA LEU A 154 -7.50 18.17 -3.75
C LEU A 154 -8.87 18.09 -3.05
N ASP A 155 -9.51 19.23 -2.89
CA ASP A 155 -10.80 19.49 -2.26
C ASP A 155 -11.94 19.65 -3.27
N ASN A 156 -11.62 19.59 -4.56
CA ASN A 156 -12.57 19.67 -5.67
C ASN A 156 -12.50 18.39 -6.51
N THR A 157 -12.48 17.25 -5.82
CA THR A 157 -12.70 15.93 -6.42
C THR A 157 -14.19 15.71 -6.65
N PHE A 158 -14.54 15.09 -7.79
CA PHE A 158 -15.94 14.84 -8.17
C PHE A 158 -16.69 14.04 -7.10
N GLU A 159 -16.01 13.08 -6.47
CA GLU A 159 -16.63 12.20 -5.47
C GLU A 159 -16.47 12.71 -4.04
N GLN A 160 -15.86 13.87 -3.87
CA GLN A 160 -15.44 14.39 -2.57
C GLN A 160 -14.62 13.39 -1.74
N ASP A 161 -13.97 12.42 -2.39
CA ASP A 161 -13.06 11.47 -1.77
C ASP A 161 -11.76 12.16 -1.31
N LEU A 162 -10.98 11.41 -0.54
CA LEU A 162 -9.66 11.85 -0.05
C LEU A 162 -8.51 11.15 -0.78
N GLU A 163 -8.79 10.46 -1.89
CA GLU A 163 -7.79 9.67 -2.62
C GLU A 163 -6.67 10.60 -3.07
N GLY A 164 -7.01 11.69 -3.77
CA GLY A 164 -6.03 12.67 -4.24
C GLY A 164 -5.16 13.25 -3.11
N ALA A 165 -5.72 13.54 -1.95
CA ALA A 165 -4.96 14.09 -0.82
C ALA A 165 -4.07 13.03 -0.15
N THR A 166 -4.56 11.80 -0.05
CA THR A 166 -3.81 10.64 0.48
C THR A 166 -2.64 10.30 -0.45
N ASP A 167 -2.86 10.35 -1.76
CA ASP A 167 -1.87 10.16 -2.83
C ASP A 167 -0.73 11.17 -2.72
N VAL A 168 -1.07 12.43 -2.49
CA VAL A 168 -0.09 13.51 -2.26
C VAL A 168 0.71 13.26 -0.99
N ALA A 169 0.05 12.97 0.13
CA ALA A 169 0.70 12.70 1.40
C ALA A 169 1.70 11.53 1.30
N ASN A 170 1.31 10.44 0.63
CA ASN A 170 2.16 9.28 0.40
C ASN A 170 3.41 9.59 -0.43
N SER A 171 3.29 10.53 -1.37
CA SER A 171 4.37 10.87 -2.31
C SER A 171 5.48 11.69 -1.66
N PHE A 172 5.22 12.41 -0.56
CA PHE A 172 6.20 13.29 0.08
C PHE A 172 7.51 12.58 0.44
N GLY A 173 7.44 11.35 0.96
CA GLY A 173 8.63 10.59 1.36
C GLY A 173 9.50 10.12 0.18
N SER A 174 8.96 10.11 -1.05
CA SER A 174 9.68 9.69 -2.26
C SER A 174 10.30 10.88 -3.02
N ILE A 175 9.96 12.12 -2.69
CA ILE A 175 10.46 13.31 -3.38
C ILE A 175 11.76 13.78 -2.70
N GLN A 176 12.90 13.50 -3.36
CA GLN A 176 14.23 13.86 -2.86
C GLN A 176 14.71 15.25 -3.33
N ASP A 177 14.10 15.79 -4.38
CA ASP A 177 14.44 17.12 -4.91
C ASP A 177 13.91 18.22 -3.98
N SER A 178 14.83 18.94 -3.33
CA SER A 178 14.51 19.97 -2.33
C SER A 178 13.81 21.19 -2.93
N LEU A 179 14.14 21.57 -4.17
CA LEU A 179 13.48 22.67 -4.87
C LEU A 179 12.04 22.28 -5.22
N LEU A 180 11.85 21.07 -5.72
CA LEU A 180 10.52 20.53 -6.02
C LEU A 180 9.65 20.44 -4.77
N MET A 181 10.22 19.94 -3.66
CA MET A 181 9.55 19.88 -2.36
C MET A 181 9.17 21.28 -1.85
N SER A 182 10.06 22.26 -2.00
CA SER A 182 9.77 23.66 -1.63
C SER A 182 8.58 24.20 -2.43
N ASN A 183 8.56 23.98 -3.75
CA ASN A 183 7.47 24.41 -4.62
C ASN A 183 6.13 23.76 -4.24
N ILE A 184 6.14 22.47 -3.91
CA ILE A 184 4.95 21.74 -3.45
C ILE A 184 4.44 22.33 -2.13
N LYS A 185 5.34 22.60 -1.18
CA LYS A 185 5.01 23.20 0.11
C LYS A 185 4.40 24.60 -0.05
N ASP A 186 4.95 25.42 -0.93
CA ASP A 186 4.42 26.76 -1.21
C ASP A 186 3.03 26.70 -1.84
N GLU A 187 2.82 25.81 -2.82
CA GLU A 187 1.50 25.59 -3.44
C GLU A 187 0.45 25.11 -2.41
N ILE A 188 0.81 24.18 -1.51
CA ILE A 188 -0.07 23.74 -0.41
C ILE A 188 -0.42 24.89 0.52
N ARG A 189 0.55 25.76 0.87
CA ARG A 189 0.32 26.95 1.70
C ARG A 189 -0.62 27.94 1.03
N GLU A 190 -0.44 28.16 -0.28
CA GLU A 190 -1.29 29.06 -1.06
C GLU A 190 -2.73 28.56 -1.09
N ASN A 191 -2.97 27.29 -1.44
CA ASN A 191 -4.32 26.71 -1.45
C ASN A 191 -4.96 26.76 -0.04
N ARG A 192 -4.21 26.42 1.02
CA ARG A 192 -4.66 26.58 2.42
C ARG A 192 -5.14 28.01 2.73
N THR A 193 -4.40 29.01 2.26
CA THR A 193 -4.72 30.42 2.51
C THR A 193 -5.95 30.84 1.73
N GLN A 194 -6.05 30.45 0.46
CA GLN A 194 -7.21 30.72 -0.39
C GLN A 194 -8.48 30.07 0.16
N ASP A 195 -8.40 28.82 0.65
CA ASP A 195 -9.54 28.13 1.24
C ASP A 195 -10.00 28.75 2.56
N SER A 196 -9.07 29.29 3.35
CA SER A 196 -9.41 30.09 4.54
C SER A 196 -10.18 31.37 4.16
N ILE A 197 -9.69 32.10 3.16
CA ILE A 197 -10.31 33.36 2.70
C ILE A 197 -11.70 33.09 2.08
N SER A 198 -11.81 32.06 1.24
CA SER A 198 -13.05 31.68 0.56
C SER A 198 -14.03 30.89 1.44
N ARG A 199 -13.66 30.60 2.70
CA ARG A 199 -14.43 29.78 3.65
C ARG A 199 -14.74 28.37 3.14
N ASN A 200 -13.86 27.82 2.32
CA ASN A 200 -13.89 26.43 1.90
C ASN A 200 -13.34 25.53 3.02
N GLN A 201 -14.22 25.10 3.93
CA GLN A 201 -13.81 24.31 5.09
C GLN A 201 -13.16 22.98 4.71
N ARG A 202 -13.69 22.30 3.67
CA ARG A 202 -13.16 21.02 3.19
C ARG A 202 -11.73 21.20 2.67
N GLY A 203 -11.51 22.18 1.80
CA GLY A 203 -10.19 22.48 1.27
C GLY A 203 -9.21 22.92 2.34
N PHE A 204 -9.63 23.84 3.21
CA PHE A 204 -8.80 24.29 4.32
C PHE A 204 -8.33 23.11 5.18
N LYS A 205 -9.24 22.18 5.52
CA LYS A 205 -8.92 20.99 6.30
C LYS A 205 -7.88 20.11 5.62
N ILE A 206 -8.06 19.81 4.33
CA ILE A 206 -7.11 18.99 3.54
C ILE A 206 -5.73 19.65 3.53
N TYR A 207 -5.67 20.93 3.13
CA TYR A 207 -4.42 21.64 2.97
C TYR A 207 -3.74 21.98 4.30
N ASP A 208 -4.49 22.19 5.39
CA ASP A 208 -3.93 22.39 6.73
C ASP A 208 -3.25 21.13 7.25
N ILE A 209 -3.84 19.95 7.03
CA ILE A 209 -3.21 18.67 7.39
C ILE A 209 -1.94 18.46 6.58
N LEU A 210 -2.00 18.59 5.25
CA LEU A 210 -0.82 18.42 4.39
C LEU A 210 0.30 19.41 4.73
N TYR A 211 -0.04 20.67 4.99
CA TYR A 211 0.92 21.68 5.40
C TYR A 211 1.56 21.34 6.75
N THR A 212 0.76 20.90 7.72
CA THR A 212 1.27 20.49 9.04
C THR A 212 2.21 19.30 8.90
N MET A 213 1.89 18.31 8.05
CA MET A 213 2.75 17.16 7.80
C MET A 213 4.11 17.53 7.19
N LEU A 214 4.17 18.57 6.36
CA LEU A 214 5.41 19.07 5.75
C LEU A 214 6.22 19.99 6.68
N THR A 215 5.65 20.44 7.81
CA THR A 215 6.27 21.48 8.64
C THR A 215 6.46 21.12 10.11
N ALA A 216 5.74 20.11 10.60
CA ALA A 216 5.74 19.72 12.01
C ALA A 216 6.31 18.31 12.21
N SER A 217 6.74 18.02 13.44
CA SER A 217 7.13 16.66 13.83
C SER A 217 5.90 15.74 13.93
N ASN A 218 6.10 14.43 13.85
CA ASN A 218 5.04 13.45 14.07
C ASN A 218 4.27 13.67 15.38
N ASP A 219 4.97 13.96 16.48
CA ASP A 219 4.34 14.23 17.79
C ASP A 219 3.48 15.50 17.78
N SER A 220 3.90 16.52 17.02
CA SER A 220 3.12 17.74 16.86
C SER A 220 1.86 17.50 16.04
N ILE A 221 1.95 16.67 15.00
CA ILE A 221 0.81 16.28 14.15
C ILE A 221 -0.19 15.46 14.98
N THR A 222 0.28 14.42 15.68
CA THR A 222 -0.59 13.55 16.47
C THR A 222 -1.29 14.33 17.58
N LYS A 223 -0.58 15.23 18.27
CA LYS A 223 -1.16 16.11 19.29
C LYS A 223 -2.19 17.08 18.70
N LYS A 224 -1.88 17.72 17.56
CA LYS A 224 -2.78 18.69 16.91
C LYS A 224 -4.12 18.05 16.50
N TYR A 225 -4.07 16.81 16.02
CA TYR A 225 -5.25 16.12 15.49
C TYR A 225 -5.82 15.03 16.41
N GLY A 226 -5.34 14.90 17.65
CA GLY A 226 -5.83 13.89 18.60
C GLY A 226 -5.63 12.45 18.13
N ILE A 227 -4.55 12.18 17.40
CA ILE A 227 -4.19 10.84 16.91
C ILE A 227 -3.34 10.17 18.01
N PRO A 228 -3.56 8.88 18.33
CA PRO A 228 -2.65 8.14 19.19
C PRO A 228 -1.20 8.20 18.69
N PRO A 229 -0.20 8.05 19.57
CA PRO A 229 1.20 7.99 19.16
C PRO A 229 1.42 6.97 18.04
N ILE A 230 2.18 7.34 17.01
CA ILE A 230 2.48 6.50 15.84
C ILE A 230 3.91 5.96 15.85
N THR A 231 4.73 6.43 16.78
CA THR A 231 6.13 6.04 16.98
C THR A 231 6.27 4.92 18.02
N ILE A 232 5.33 4.86 18.98
CA ILE A 232 5.32 3.91 20.09
C ILE A 232 3.95 3.22 20.15
N MET A 233 3.93 1.88 20.22
CA MET A 233 2.76 1.12 20.67
C MET A 233 2.99 0.69 22.13
N PRO A 234 2.21 1.21 23.10
CA PRO A 234 2.32 0.77 24.48
C PRO A 234 2.04 -0.72 24.61
N TYR A 235 2.87 -1.45 25.36
CA TYR A 235 2.69 -2.88 25.61
C TYR A 235 1.28 -3.19 26.17
N ALA A 236 0.81 -2.33 27.07
CA ALA A 236 -0.51 -2.46 27.69
C ALA A 236 -1.69 -2.35 26.70
N GLN A 237 -1.50 -1.76 25.51
CA GLN A 237 -2.53 -1.75 24.47
C GLN A 237 -2.56 -3.04 23.63
N LEU A 238 -1.52 -3.86 23.73
CA LEU A 238 -1.41 -5.15 23.04
C LEU A 238 -1.82 -6.33 23.91
N ALA A 239 -1.59 -6.22 25.21
CA ALA A 239 -1.91 -7.27 26.16
C ALA A 239 -3.42 -7.31 26.45
N ASP A 240 -3.93 -8.52 26.67
CA ASP A 240 -5.28 -8.73 27.22
C ASP A 240 -5.32 -8.49 28.75
N ASP A 241 -6.48 -8.72 29.35
CA ASP A 241 -6.70 -8.57 30.80
C ASP A 241 -5.82 -9.52 31.65
N SER A 242 -5.31 -10.60 31.05
CA SER A 242 -4.37 -11.54 31.68
C SER A 242 -2.90 -11.16 31.43
N GLY A 243 -2.64 -10.06 30.73
CA GLY A 243 -1.30 -9.58 30.38
C GLY A 243 -0.69 -10.27 29.15
N ILE A 244 -1.44 -11.12 28.44
CA ILE A 244 -0.99 -11.92 27.29
C ILE A 244 -1.15 -11.13 25.99
N VAL A 245 -0.09 -11.08 25.19
CA VAL A 245 -0.15 -10.55 23.83
C VAL A 245 -0.42 -11.70 22.85
N TYR A 246 -1.57 -11.64 22.19
CA TYR A 246 -1.96 -12.60 21.16
C TYR A 246 -1.66 -12.09 19.75
N GLN A 247 -1.03 -12.93 18.94
CA GLN A 247 -0.73 -12.66 17.54
C GLN A 247 -1.34 -13.74 16.63
N GLN A 248 -1.79 -13.32 15.45
CA GLN A 248 -2.20 -14.22 14.37
C GLN A 248 -1.32 -13.98 13.13
N VAL A 249 -0.77 -15.05 12.58
CA VAL A 249 0.17 -15.01 11.46
C VAL A 249 -0.37 -15.85 10.32
N PHE A 250 -0.46 -15.23 9.15
CA PHE A 250 -1.03 -15.80 7.94
C PHE A 250 0.07 -16.28 7.00
N PHE A 251 0.07 -17.57 6.69
CA PHE A 251 0.92 -18.23 5.69
C PHE A 251 0.06 -18.87 4.60
N TYR A 252 0.64 -19.07 3.42
CA TYR A 252 -0.07 -19.51 2.22
C TYR A 252 0.63 -20.70 1.56
N GLY A 253 -0.15 -21.50 0.84
CA GLY A 253 0.20 -22.83 0.36
C GLY A 253 1.21 -22.91 -0.78
N ASP A 254 1.60 -21.77 -1.35
CA ASP A 254 2.58 -21.68 -2.43
C ASP A 254 3.96 -22.26 -2.04
N GLU A 255 4.79 -22.58 -3.04
CA GLU A 255 6.10 -23.23 -2.82
C GLU A 255 7.00 -22.45 -1.85
N ASP A 256 7.00 -21.12 -1.96
CA ASP A 256 7.78 -20.23 -1.10
C ASP A 256 7.20 -20.18 0.33
N GLY A 257 5.88 -20.17 0.45
CA GLY A 257 5.13 -20.06 1.70
C GLY A 257 5.47 -21.18 2.68
N LYS A 258 5.64 -22.41 2.18
CA LYS A 258 6.11 -23.57 2.99
C LYS A 258 7.53 -23.37 3.51
N GLY A 259 8.44 -22.90 2.66
CA GLY A 259 9.83 -22.61 3.04
C GLY A 259 9.90 -21.48 4.08
N VAL A 260 9.14 -20.41 3.85
CA VAL A 260 9.02 -19.23 4.72
C VAL A 260 8.43 -19.61 6.08
N PHE A 261 7.40 -20.45 6.12
CA PHE A 261 6.82 -20.98 7.35
C PHE A 261 7.83 -21.80 8.16
N ASN A 262 8.55 -22.72 7.51
CA ASN A 262 9.57 -23.53 8.19
C ASN A 262 10.68 -22.65 8.78
N SER A 263 11.18 -21.68 8.02
CA SER A 263 12.16 -20.70 8.50
C SER A 263 11.63 -19.88 9.67
N TYR A 264 10.36 -19.45 9.61
CA TYR A 264 9.71 -18.70 10.67
C TYR A 264 9.62 -19.49 11.97
N VAL A 265 9.08 -20.72 11.93
CA VAL A 265 8.90 -21.56 13.12
C VAL A 265 10.25 -21.96 13.71
N ASN A 266 11.25 -22.30 12.89
CA ASN A 266 12.60 -22.64 13.35
C ASN A 266 13.37 -21.43 13.91
N GLY A 267 12.90 -20.20 13.65
CA GLY A 267 13.48 -18.98 14.19
C GLY A 267 13.19 -18.74 15.68
N PHE A 268 12.31 -19.53 16.30
CA PHE A 268 11.97 -19.43 17.72
C PHE A 268 12.83 -20.39 18.54
N SER A 269 13.72 -19.85 19.38
CA SER A 269 14.60 -20.64 20.24
C SER A 269 13.81 -21.41 21.31
N SER A 270 14.13 -22.68 21.51
CA SER A 270 13.54 -23.51 22.57
C SER A 270 13.87 -23.06 23.99
N SER A 271 14.86 -22.17 24.16
CA SER A 271 15.17 -21.53 25.45
C SER A 271 14.11 -20.54 25.91
N ASP A 272 13.40 -19.91 24.96
CA ASP A 272 12.48 -18.81 25.23
C ASP A 272 11.05 -19.12 24.78
N TRP A 273 10.87 -20.13 23.92
CA TRP A 273 9.58 -20.47 23.31
C TRP A 273 9.28 -21.97 23.36
N LYS A 274 8.00 -22.28 23.53
CA LYS A 274 7.41 -23.61 23.35
C LYS A 274 6.58 -23.61 22.07
N ILE A 275 6.79 -24.61 21.22
CA ILE A 275 6.06 -24.78 19.96
C ILE A 275 5.17 -26.02 20.07
N LYS A 276 3.86 -25.84 19.94
CA LYS A 276 2.87 -26.91 19.79
C LYS A 276 2.43 -26.96 18.33
N ARG A 277 2.48 -28.14 17.71
CA ARG A 277 2.03 -28.36 16.33
C ARG A 277 0.70 -29.11 16.35
N ASP A 278 -0.36 -28.45 15.91
CA ASP A 278 -1.67 -29.04 15.70
C ASP A 278 -1.82 -29.42 14.21
N GLU A 279 -2.97 -29.90 13.77
CA GLU A 279 -3.19 -30.32 12.38
C GLU A 279 -3.08 -29.13 11.41
N LYS A 280 -3.83 -28.05 11.67
CA LYS A 280 -4.00 -26.90 10.77
C LYS A 280 -3.17 -25.66 11.14
N TRP A 281 -2.62 -25.60 12.35
CA TRP A 281 -1.80 -24.45 12.79
C TRP A 281 -0.70 -24.89 13.77
N VAL A 282 0.16 -23.94 14.11
CA VAL A 282 1.13 -24.05 15.21
C VAL A 282 0.85 -22.96 16.23
N THR A 283 0.98 -23.32 17.50
CA THR A 283 0.92 -22.37 18.62
C THR A 283 2.33 -22.21 19.17
N ILE A 284 2.84 -20.97 19.18
CA ILE A 284 4.17 -20.63 19.69
C ILE A 284 3.96 -19.75 20.91
N SER A 285 4.36 -20.24 22.08
CA SER A 285 4.11 -19.55 23.36
C SER A 285 5.43 -19.28 24.07
N SER A 286 5.61 -18.07 24.59
CA SER A 286 6.77 -17.73 25.41
C SER A 286 6.79 -18.58 26.68
N ILE A 287 7.96 -19.11 27.05
CA ILE A 287 8.18 -19.77 28.35
C ILE A 287 9.02 -18.92 29.31
N LYS A 288 9.50 -17.76 28.83
CA LYS A 288 10.28 -16.78 29.58
C LYS A 288 9.81 -15.38 29.23
N GLY A 289 9.98 -14.43 30.15
CA GLY A 289 9.60 -13.04 29.94
C GLY A 289 8.09 -12.82 30.10
N LYS A 290 7.57 -11.79 29.45
CA LYS A 290 6.13 -11.54 29.39
C LYS A 290 5.42 -12.54 28.48
N PRO A 291 4.16 -12.90 28.80
CA PRO A 291 3.44 -13.90 28.04
C PRO A 291 3.06 -13.40 26.64
N VAL A 292 3.55 -14.10 25.62
CA VAL A 292 3.24 -13.89 24.21
C VAL A 292 2.79 -15.22 23.62
N VAL A 293 1.68 -15.22 22.89
CA VAL A 293 1.16 -16.40 22.20
C VAL A 293 0.89 -16.05 20.74
N ILE A 294 1.51 -16.81 19.85
CA ILE A 294 1.44 -16.64 18.41
C ILE A 294 0.73 -17.85 17.82
N PHE A 295 -0.34 -17.61 17.08
CA PHE A 295 -1.03 -18.60 16.27
C PHE A 295 -0.66 -18.39 14.81
N ALA A 296 -0.06 -19.41 14.20
CA ALA A 296 0.32 -19.38 12.79
C ALA A 296 -0.33 -20.55 12.06
N ASN A 297 -1.17 -20.28 11.06
CA ASN A 297 -1.73 -21.36 10.24
C ASN A 297 -0.60 -22.07 9.48
N LYS A 298 -0.80 -23.34 9.18
CA LYS A 298 0.13 -24.05 8.29
C LYS A 298 -0.19 -23.69 6.83
N PRO A 299 0.85 -23.51 5.99
CA PRO A 299 0.69 -23.39 4.54
C PRO A 299 0.44 -24.77 3.92
N LEU A 300 -0.80 -25.28 4.07
CA LEU A 300 -1.24 -26.48 3.36
C LEU A 300 -1.33 -26.20 1.84
N ASP A 301 -1.43 -27.21 0.99
CA ASP A 301 -1.63 -26.97 -0.45
C ASP A 301 -2.93 -26.19 -0.69
N GLU A 302 -2.95 -25.27 -1.66
CA GLU A 302 -4.18 -24.57 -2.03
C GLU A 302 -5.25 -25.56 -2.52
N PRO A 303 -6.52 -25.44 -2.09
CA PRO A 303 -7.11 -24.37 -1.27
C PRO A 303 -7.15 -24.66 0.26
N ASP A 304 -6.48 -25.69 0.75
CA ASP A 304 -6.55 -26.13 2.15
C ASP A 304 -5.86 -25.16 3.13
N ASP A 305 -4.97 -24.29 2.65
CA ASP A 305 -4.37 -23.22 3.44
C ASP A 305 -5.41 -22.18 3.90
N GLU A 306 -6.31 -21.75 3.01
CA GLU A 306 -7.43 -20.87 3.36
C GLU A 306 -8.36 -21.55 4.36
N MET A 307 -8.61 -22.86 4.20
CA MET A 307 -9.38 -23.63 5.17
C MET A 307 -8.67 -23.70 6.54
N ALA A 308 -7.34 -23.73 6.56
CA ALA A 308 -6.54 -23.69 7.79
C ALA A 308 -6.61 -22.31 8.47
N GLN A 309 -6.58 -21.23 7.68
CA GLN A 309 -6.73 -19.85 8.17
C GLN A 309 -8.10 -19.63 8.81
N ASN A 310 -9.18 -20.03 8.12
CA ASN A 310 -10.55 -19.92 8.61
C ASN A 310 -10.79 -20.80 9.84
N ALA A 311 -10.32 -22.05 9.84
CA ALA A 311 -10.44 -22.93 11.01
C ALA A 311 -9.67 -22.40 12.23
N LEU A 312 -8.53 -21.73 12.02
CA LEU A 312 -7.82 -21.06 13.11
C LEU A 312 -8.64 -19.87 13.62
N GLN A 313 -9.24 -19.07 12.74
CA GLN A 313 -10.10 -17.96 13.15
C GLN A 313 -11.28 -18.45 14.01
N ASP A 314 -11.99 -19.50 13.57
CA ASP A 314 -13.09 -20.12 14.30
C ASP A 314 -12.65 -20.63 15.68
N TYR A 315 -11.47 -21.25 15.76
CA TYR A 315 -10.88 -21.71 17.01
C TYR A 315 -10.64 -20.54 17.97
N LEU A 316 -10.01 -19.45 17.50
CA LEU A 316 -9.75 -18.27 18.31
C LEU A 316 -11.05 -17.62 18.80
N ASP A 317 -12.05 -17.52 17.94
CA ASP A 317 -13.36 -16.98 18.27
C ASP A 317 -14.10 -17.84 19.30
N SER A 318 -14.06 -19.16 19.17
CA SER A 318 -14.68 -20.10 20.12
C SER A 318 -14.10 -20.00 21.53
N LEU A 319 -12.83 -19.63 21.65
CA LEU A 319 -12.13 -19.44 22.93
C LEU A 319 -12.09 -17.98 23.37
N SER A 320 -12.74 -17.07 22.63
CA SER A 320 -12.67 -15.63 22.86
C SER A 320 -11.23 -15.09 22.92
N ILE A 321 -10.30 -15.72 22.21
CA ILE A 321 -8.95 -15.23 22.03
C ILE A 321 -9.00 -14.11 21.00
N ARG A 322 -8.50 -12.93 21.37
CA ARG A 322 -8.57 -11.72 20.54
C ARG A 322 -7.16 -11.22 20.20
N PRO A 323 -6.57 -11.67 19.09
CA PRO A 323 -5.29 -11.14 18.63
C PRO A 323 -5.33 -9.62 18.48
N THR A 324 -4.32 -8.95 19.01
CA THR A 324 -4.10 -7.50 18.82
C THR A 324 -3.03 -7.24 17.75
N VAL A 325 -2.33 -8.28 17.31
CA VAL A 325 -1.30 -8.23 16.27
C VAL A 325 -1.67 -9.19 15.15
N ILE A 326 -1.62 -8.70 13.91
CA ILE A 326 -1.78 -9.51 12.71
C ILE A 326 -0.55 -9.36 11.81
N ILE A 327 -0.09 -10.49 11.25
CA ILE A 327 1.10 -10.53 10.42
C ILE A 327 0.80 -11.32 9.15
N HIS A 328 0.98 -10.67 8.00
CA HIS A 328 0.90 -11.30 6.69
C HIS A 328 2.28 -11.82 6.27
N ARG A 329 2.38 -13.12 5.98
CA ARG A 329 3.59 -13.82 5.48
C ARG A 329 3.28 -14.59 4.20
N GLY A 330 2.73 -13.90 3.21
CA GLY A 330 2.53 -14.41 1.86
C GLY A 330 3.03 -13.43 0.80
N HIS A 331 2.81 -13.81 -0.46
CA HIS A 331 2.97 -12.94 -1.61
C HIS A 331 1.83 -11.92 -1.72
N SER A 332 2.03 -10.90 -2.56
CA SER A 332 1.07 -9.79 -2.71
C SER A 332 -0.33 -10.23 -3.14
N TYR A 333 -0.45 -11.32 -3.89
CA TYR A 333 -1.74 -11.84 -4.35
C TYR A 333 -2.58 -12.50 -3.26
N HIS A 334 -1.95 -12.89 -2.15
CA HIS A 334 -2.64 -13.41 -0.99
C HIS A 334 -3.06 -12.33 0.01
N LEU A 335 -2.63 -11.08 -0.21
CA LEU A 335 -2.80 -10.00 0.75
C LEU A 335 -4.27 -9.72 1.07
N SER A 336 -5.14 -9.75 0.05
CA SER A 336 -6.59 -9.55 0.21
C SER A 336 -7.20 -10.54 1.21
N GLY A 337 -6.77 -11.80 1.17
CA GLY A 337 -7.18 -12.83 2.12
C GLY A 337 -6.87 -12.42 3.57
N THR A 338 -5.65 -11.96 3.87
CA THR A 338 -5.31 -11.47 5.22
C THR A 338 -6.08 -10.21 5.60
N LEU A 339 -6.25 -9.26 4.67
CA LEU A 339 -6.94 -8.00 4.96
C LEU A 339 -8.40 -8.21 5.43
N ASN A 340 -9.07 -9.26 4.94
CA ASN A 340 -10.43 -9.61 5.35
C ASN A 340 -10.57 -9.98 6.83
N HIS A 341 -9.48 -10.38 7.50
CA HIS A 341 -9.49 -10.69 8.93
C HIS A 341 -9.27 -9.45 9.81
N ILE A 342 -8.90 -8.30 9.25
CA ILE A 342 -8.61 -7.10 10.02
C ILE A 342 -9.90 -6.47 10.55
N ASN A 343 -10.01 -6.41 11.87
CA ASN A 343 -11.03 -5.68 12.62
C ASN A 343 -10.42 -4.68 13.63
N TYR A 344 -11.28 -3.91 14.31
CA TYR A 344 -10.95 -2.78 15.19
C TYR A 344 -10.04 -3.12 16.39
N ARG A 345 -9.86 -4.41 16.70
CA ARG A 345 -9.03 -4.88 17.81
C ARG A 345 -7.55 -4.90 17.44
N HIS A 346 -7.21 -5.04 16.17
CA HIS A 346 -5.81 -5.10 15.73
C HIS A 346 -5.14 -3.74 15.91
N LYS A 347 -4.09 -3.70 16.73
CA LYS A 347 -3.31 -2.50 17.03
C LYS A 347 -2.02 -2.45 16.23
N VAL A 348 -1.45 -3.60 15.87
CA VAL A 348 -0.27 -3.69 15.00
C VAL A 348 -0.55 -4.63 13.83
N VAL A 349 -0.25 -4.15 12.63
CA VAL A 349 -0.44 -4.87 11.36
C VAL A 349 0.89 -4.88 10.63
N ILE A 350 1.47 -6.06 10.40
CA ILE A 350 2.75 -6.21 9.67
C ILE A 350 2.46 -6.90 8.33
N LEU A 351 2.57 -6.14 7.24
CA LEU A 351 2.33 -6.61 5.89
C LEU A 351 3.66 -6.80 5.16
N GLY A 352 4.19 -8.03 5.22
CA GLY A 352 5.49 -8.38 4.65
C GLY A 352 5.49 -8.71 3.15
N ALA A 353 4.47 -8.28 2.40
CA ALA A 353 4.31 -8.60 0.98
C ALA A 353 4.74 -7.44 0.07
N CYS A 354 5.11 -7.79 -1.16
CA CYS A 354 5.37 -6.83 -2.23
C CYS A 354 4.20 -5.86 -2.41
N GLY A 355 4.47 -4.56 -2.55
CA GLY A 355 3.41 -3.57 -2.81
C GLY A 355 2.39 -3.35 -1.69
N ALA A 356 2.53 -3.98 -0.51
CA ALA A 356 1.52 -3.91 0.55
C ALA A 356 1.20 -2.48 1.04
N TYR A 357 2.11 -1.52 0.80
CA TYR A 357 1.88 -0.09 1.05
C TYR A 357 0.66 0.49 0.30
N GLN A 358 0.19 -0.13 -0.78
CA GLN A 358 -1.02 0.33 -1.47
C GLN A 358 -2.30 0.10 -0.65
N ASN A 359 -2.26 -0.79 0.35
CA ASN A 359 -3.44 -1.29 1.06
C ASN A 359 -3.67 -0.63 2.42
N LEU A 360 -3.00 0.51 2.72
CA LEU A 360 -3.13 1.20 4.01
C LEU A 360 -4.59 1.59 4.31
N SER A 361 -5.34 2.05 3.32
CA SER A 361 -6.75 2.43 3.49
C SER A 361 -7.63 1.24 3.90
N ALA A 362 -7.40 0.06 3.31
CA ALA A 362 -8.13 -1.15 3.67
C ALA A 362 -7.88 -1.53 5.14
N VAL A 363 -6.61 -1.49 5.57
CA VAL A 363 -6.25 -1.72 6.97
C VAL A 363 -6.93 -0.71 7.91
N LEU A 364 -6.89 0.58 7.57
CA LEU A 364 -7.46 1.64 8.42
C LEU A 364 -8.99 1.67 8.42
N ASN A 365 -9.65 1.03 7.45
CA ASN A 365 -11.09 0.82 7.48
C ASN A 365 -11.46 -0.29 8.46
N GLY A 366 -10.66 -1.36 8.55
CA GLY A 366 -10.82 -2.41 9.54
C GLY A 366 -10.39 -2.00 10.95
N SER A 367 -9.29 -1.24 11.05
CA SER A 367 -8.74 -0.75 12.32
C SER A 367 -8.13 0.65 12.20
N GLU A 368 -8.90 1.66 12.59
CA GLU A 368 -8.54 3.09 12.46
C GLU A 368 -7.21 3.45 13.13
N ASP A 369 -6.94 2.88 14.31
CA ASP A 369 -5.77 3.23 15.10
C ASP A 369 -4.58 2.30 14.89
N ALA A 370 -4.68 1.30 13.99
CA ALA A 370 -3.60 0.37 13.72
C ALA A 370 -2.28 1.08 13.34
N GLN A 371 -1.18 0.59 13.90
CA GLN A 371 0.17 0.90 13.46
C GLN A 371 0.59 -0.14 12.43
N ILE A 372 0.97 0.32 11.24
CA ILE A 372 1.16 -0.53 10.06
C ILE A 372 2.63 -0.54 9.68
N VAL A 373 3.23 -1.73 9.56
CA VAL A 373 4.47 -1.94 8.83
C VAL A 373 4.10 -2.50 7.46
N SER A 374 4.62 -1.92 6.39
CA SER A 374 4.33 -2.38 5.03
C SER A 374 5.53 -2.18 4.10
N THR A 375 5.46 -2.73 2.90
CA THR A 375 6.53 -2.63 1.90
C THR A 375 6.04 -1.94 0.62
N LYS A 376 6.85 -1.04 0.07
CA LYS A 376 6.56 -0.31 -1.18
C LYS A 376 6.68 -1.20 -2.42
N GLN A 377 7.80 -1.92 -2.54
CA GLN A 377 8.09 -2.72 -3.73
C GLN A 377 8.28 -4.20 -3.38
N ILE A 378 9.41 -4.57 -2.77
CA ILE A 378 9.83 -5.96 -2.61
C ILE A 378 9.84 -6.35 -1.13
N GLY A 379 8.91 -7.22 -0.73
CA GLY A 379 8.95 -7.90 0.55
C GLY A 379 9.99 -9.02 0.53
N THR A 380 10.81 -9.16 1.56
CA THR A 380 11.80 -10.24 1.65
C THR A 380 11.72 -10.97 2.98
N GLY A 381 11.82 -12.30 2.93
CA GLY A 381 11.75 -13.15 4.13
C GLY A 381 12.79 -12.79 5.20
N VAL A 382 13.99 -12.38 4.79
CA VAL A 382 15.09 -11.97 5.68
C VAL A 382 14.73 -10.73 6.49
N ILE A 383 14.24 -9.67 5.82
CA ILE A 383 13.87 -8.41 6.48
C ILE A 383 12.59 -8.59 7.29
N ASN A 384 11.57 -9.24 6.74
CA ASN A 384 10.34 -9.60 7.46
C ASN A 384 10.66 -10.35 8.76
N GLY A 385 11.54 -11.37 8.68
CA GLY A 385 11.98 -12.13 9.84
C GLY A 385 12.71 -11.26 10.86
N ALA A 386 13.55 -10.33 10.44
CA ALA A 386 14.26 -9.44 11.35
C ALA A 386 13.32 -8.46 12.06
N ILE A 387 12.35 -7.88 11.35
CA ILE A 387 11.31 -7.00 11.93
C ILE A 387 10.52 -7.77 12.98
N ILE A 388 10.02 -8.97 12.65
CA ILE A 388 9.18 -9.76 13.56
C ILE A 388 9.97 -10.25 14.77
N ARG A 389 11.24 -10.63 14.60
CA ARG A 389 12.10 -11.00 15.75
C ARG A 389 12.36 -9.81 16.67
N ALA A 390 12.67 -8.63 16.13
CA ALA A 390 12.87 -7.43 16.94
C ALA A 390 11.59 -7.04 17.69
N PHE A 391 10.44 -7.12 17.03
CA PHE A 391 9.12 -6.91 17.63
C PHE A 391 8.85 -7.90 18.78
N ASN A 392 8.99 -9.20 18.53
CA ASN A 392 8.75 -10.24 19.53
C ASN A 392 9.71 -10.15 20.72
N GLN A 393 10.98 -9.80 20.49
CA GLN A 393 11.92 -9.62 21.59
C GLN A 393 11.49 -8.49 22.53
N ARG A 394 11.01 -7.36 22.00
CA ARG A 394 10.50 -6.27 22.85
C ARG A 394 9.27 -6.69 23.65
N LEU A 395 8.37 -7.45 23.05
CA LEU A 395 7.22 -8.01 23.76
C LEU A 395 7.65 -8.92 24.91
N LEU A 396 8.59 -9.85 24.67
CA LEU A 396 9.13 -10.73 25.72
C LEU A 396 9.75 -9.93 26.87
N ASP A 397 10.44 -8.84 26.55
CA ASP A 397 11.06 -7.96 27.54
C ASP A 397 10.03 -7.08 28.29
N GLY A 398 8.76 -7.11 27.89
CA GLY A 398 7.70 -6.27 28.44
C GLY A 398 7.86 -4.79 28.13
N ARG A 399 8.53 -4.47 27.02
CA ARG A 399 8.79 -3.10 26.57
C ARG A 399 7.75 -2.69 25.54
N ASP A 400 7.43 -1.40 25.54
CA ASP A 400 6.65 -0.79 24.46
C ASP A 400 7.36 -1.00 23.12
N ILE A 401 6.58 -1.08 22.05
CA ILE A 401 7.12 -1.19 20.69
C ILE A 401 7.50 0.20 20.23
N ASP A 402 8.78 0.54 20.37
CA ASP A 402 9.35 1.75 19.81
C ASP A 402 9.84 1.47 18.38
N TRP A 403 9.10 1.97 17.39
CA TRP A 403 9.42 1.77 16.00
C TRP A 403 10.67 2.52 15.55
N ILE A 404 11.00 3.65 16.19
CA ILE A 404 12.21 4.41 15.89
C ILE A 404 13.43 3.60 16.31
N GLU A 405 13.42 3.04 17.52
CA GLU A 405 14.50 2.18 18.02
C GLU A 405 14.63 0.91 17.16
N ILE A 406 13.52 0.23 16.85
CA ILE A 406 13.53 -0.95 15.99
C ILE A 406 14.13 -0.61 14.62
N TRP A 407 13.66 0.47 13.97
CA TRP A 407 14.19 0.84 12.65
C TRP A 407 15.64 1.28 12.69
N ALA A 408 16.09 1.97 13.73
CA ALA A 408 17.48 2.36 13.88
C ALA A 408 18.39 1.12 14.01
N GLN A 409 17.95 0.10 14.75
CA GLN A 409 18.66 -1.18 14.84
C GLN A 409 18.70 -1.89 13.48
N LEU A 410 17.55 -2.04 12.83
CA LEU A 410 17.46 -2.74 11.54
C LEU A 410 18.22 -2.01 10.42
N SER A 411 18.22 -0.67 10.40
CA SER A 411 19.00 0.12 9.44
C SER A 411 20.50 -0.16 9.55
N LYS A 412 21.01 -0.37 10.76
CA LYS A 412 22.41 -0.76 10.99
C LYS A 412 22.67 -2.19 10.52
N GLN A 413 21.72 -3.09 10.77
CA GLN A 413 21.81 -4.49 10.34
C GLN A 413 21.82 -4.63 8.80
N PHE A 414 21.03 -3.82 8.10
CA PHE A 414 20.90 -3.84 6.64
C PHE A 414 21.59 -2.65 5.96
N ALA A 415 22.80 -2.30 6.42
CA ALA A 415 23.49 -1.10 5.94
C ALA A 415 24.20 -1.26 4.56
N GLY A 416 24.28 -2.47 4.01
CA GLY A 416 25.11 -2.78 2.83
C GLY A 416 24.39 -3.58 1.74
N GLY A 417 24.82 -3.34 0.50
CA GLY A 417 24.40 -4.09 -0.70
C GLY A 417 22.89 -4.02 -0.98
N GLU A 418 22.39 -5.06 -1.63
CA GLU A 418 20.99 -5.20 -2.04
C GLU A 418 20.00 -5.17 -0.85
N TYR A 419 20.42 -5.63 0.33
CA TYR A 419 19.56 -5.61 1.53
C TYR A 419 19.28 -4.20 2.04
N LYS A 420 20.18 -3.23 1.79
CA LYS A 420 19.92 -1.83 2.10
C LYS A 420 18.78 -1.28 1.24
N GLU A 421 18.82 -1.57 -0.05
CA GLU A 421 17.81 -1.14 -1.01
C GLU A 421 16.45 -1.77 -0.68
N ARG A 422 16.44 -3.09 -0.49
CA ARG A 422 15.24 -3.85 -0.07
C ARG A 422 14.68 -3.34 1.27
N PHE A 423 15.54 -2.98 2.24
CA PHE A 423 15.08 -2.44 3.52
C PHE A 423 14.50 -1.01 3.39
N ASN A 424 15.04 -0.19 2.49
CA ASN A 424 14.50 1.15 2.25
C ASN A 424 13.06 1.13 1.70
N ASP A 425 12.64 0.02 1.09
CA ASP A 425 11.24 -0.17 0.67
C ASP A 425 10.28 -0.45 1.83
N TYR A 426 10.78 -0.82 3.01
CA TYR A 426 9.95 -1.03 4.18
C TYR A 426 9.62 0.30 4.85
N VAL A 427 8.32 0.51 5.07
CA VAL A 427 7.78 1.72 5.69
C VAL A 427 7.26 1.39 7.09
N PRO A 428 7.89 1.93 8.16
CA PRO A 428 7.39 1.82 9.52
C PRO A 428 6.18 2.73 9.75
N PRO A 429 5.42 2.52 10.84
CA PRO A 429 4.21 3.30 11.14
C PRO A 429 4.40 4.82 11.09
N TYR A 430 5.51 5.32 11.66
CA TYR A 430 5.83 6.74 11.73
C TYR A 430 6.29 7.36 10.40
N LYS A 431 6.44 6.56 9.33
CA LYS A 431 6.73 7.03 7.97
C LYS A 431 5.54 6.83 7.01
N ASN A 432 4.42 6.25 7.45
CA ASN A 432 3.21 6.09 6.63
C ASN A 432 2.42 7.40 6.57
N LEU A 433 2.85 8.31 5.71
CA LEU A 433 2.26 9.64 5.63
C LEU A 433 0.79 9.63 5.18
N GLY A 434 0.39 8.77 4.22
CA GLY A 434 -1.02 8.65 3.85
C GLY A 434 -1.90 8.10 4.97
N ALA A 435 -1.40 7.14 5.76
CA ALA A 435 -2.12 6.66 6.94
C ALA A 435 -2.29 7.78 7.98
N LEU A 436 -1.25 8.57 8.21
CA LEU A 436 -1.29 9.71 9.11
C LEU A 436 -2.29 10.79 8.63
N PHE A 437 -2.31 11.07 7.32
CA PHE A 437 -3.27 11.98 6.71
C PHE A 437 -4.71 11.52 6.92
N LEU A 438 -5.01 10.25 6.64
CA LEU A 438 -6.36 9.68 6.82
C LEU A 438 -6.82 9.74 8.28
N LYS A 439 -5.94 9.40 9.22
CA LYS A 439 -6.23 9.51 10.66
C LYS A 439 -6.48 10.96 11.07
N ALA A 440 -5.64 11.90 10.63
CA ALA A 440 -5.79 13.32 10.91
C ALA A 440 -7.11 13.87 10.37
N TYR A 441 -7.48 13.49 9.15
CA TYR A 441 -8.70 13.96 8.51
C TYR A 441 -9.97 13.46 9.21
N ARG A 442 -9.98 12.18 9.62
CA ARG A 442 -11.11 11.59 10.37
C ARG A 442 -11.29 12.27 11.72
N LYS A 443 -10.22 12.43 12.50
CA LYS A 443 -10.29 13.04 13.83
C LYS A 443 -10.61 14.53 13.80
N SER A 444 -10.12 15.26 12.80
CA SER A 444 -10.43 16.69 12.64
C SER A 444 -11.88 16.97 12.22
N GLY A 445 -12.69 15.94 11.92
CA GLY A 445 -14.15 16.07 11.76
C GLY A 445 -14.94 16.00 13.06
N ASN A 446 -14.32 15.57 14.16
CA ASN A 446 -14.98 15.41 15.47
C ASN A 446 -14.66 16.56 16.44
N LEU A 447 -14.12 17.67 15.95
CA LEU A 447 -13.72 18.85 16.73
C LEU A 447 -14.72 20.02 16.60
N GLU A 448 -16.01 19.70 16.41
CA GLU A 448 -17.11 20.69 16.48
C GLU A 448 -17.67 20.83 17.90
#